data_AF-A0A923B451-F1
#
_entry.id   AF-A0A923B451-F1
#
_cell.length_a   1.000
_cell.length_b   1.000
_cell.length_c   1.000
_cell.angle_alpha   90.00
_cell.angle_beta   90.00
_cell.angle_gamma   90.00
#
_symmetry.space_group_name_H-M   'P 1'
#
loop_
_entity.id
_entity.type
_entity.pdbx_description
1 polymer ?
#
loop_
_entity_poly.entity_id
_entity_poly.type
_entity_poly.pdbx_seq_one_letter_code
_entity_poly.pdbx_strand_id
1 'polypeptide(L)'
;MKSTMAESFPTAADASNLPSRRKGDARPLALLVGQLQSLSRRRWQRNVLQAFLGFLAIVLVAGLAMFFLDHFFSPPRGVRLVVVPAVVALLAIVFARRVVPSLNQREDIETLALYVEKQHEIDNDLVAALQFARMDHKRYGSRELSSAVIEYVDEFTPSLNVLDGFDWRPVRKVLLAAGLIALVWLGIACVAPQSTLVFLNRLALGDRSYPTRTNISGLRVNGEPIDPARPARLIQGETLSLEITTTGSIPISATFHARTSTGEAKVFELPPAAKASSDSTNGQTFQTEIPEVRQSLSGRVAAGDAWSDEFTIELVQRPVVEVSLTVEQPAYTRRREGSGQPARGQLQVAVLDGSRVTLEIASPAKPLKKVDVIIGDKKFALTPVREDVPLDKSKSGAASISEGTTPSTRWRIASGTPFDSVRENLRYQIVVEDRDGLGLAEPLAGMIRIKTDRPPRVAAAAISKLILPQAAPVVTWGATDDYSIGELRLAITIVSEAGQQRKSTQAIPLEQRGSLLRGKTPVDLSGMNLAKGDEIRVVVEAEDDRGELPPQVGSSEPLIFQVTDQSGILAGLLETDQQSARQLDAIIQRELGIGGAP
;
A
#
# COMPACT_ATOMS: atom_id res chain seq x y z
N MET A 1 -71.83 10.85 -6.16
CA MET A 1 -72.97 11.76 -5.89
C MET A 1 -72.88 12.86 -6.93
N LYS A 2 -73.85 13.20 -7.78
CA LYS A 2 -75.25 12.84 -8.02
C LYS A 2 -75.39 13.03 -9.55
N SER A 3 -75.92 12.04 -10.26
CA SER A 3 -77.32 11.99 -10.68
C SER A 3 -77.68 13.07 -11.70
N THR A 4 -77.77 12.64 -12.96
CA THR A 4 -78.99 12.59 -13.77
C THR A 4 -80.01 13.72 -13.66
N MET A 5 -80.32 14.36 -14.79
CA MET A 5 -81.66 14.61 -15.36
C MET A 5 -81.48 15.58 -16.56
N ALA A 6 -81.68 15.19 -17.81
CA ALA A 6 -82.92 14.78 -18.51
C ALA A 6 -83.77 15.98 -18.95
N GLU A 7 -84.43 15.76 -20.10
CA GLU A 7 -85.45 16.60 -20.77
C GLU A 7 -84.91 17.68 -21.73
N SER A 8 -85.49 17.91 -22.91
CA SER A 8 -86.58 17.25 -23.66
C SER A 8 -86.60 17.92 -25.04
N PHE A 9 -86.96 17.17 -26.09
CA PHE A 9 -87.28 17.73 -27.40
C PHE A 9 -88.61 18.49 -27.36
N PRO A 10 -88.79 19.51 -28.22
CA PRO A 10 -90.07 19.71 -28.85
C PRO A 10 -90.01 19.50 -30.36
N THR A 11 -91.12 18.92 -30.79
CA THR A 11 -91.53 18.43 -32.09
C THR A 11 -91.84 19.56 -33.07
N ALA A 12 -91.69 19.24 -34.35
CA ALA A 12 -92.08 20.02 -35.51
C ALA A 12 -93.55 20.44 -35.52
N ALA A 13 -93.81 21.71 -35.78
CA ALA A 13 -94.84 22.17 -36.70
C ALA A 13 -94.58 23.64 -37.09
N ASP A 14 -94.66 23.86 -38.39
CA ASP A 14 -95.20 25.06 -39.05
C ASP A 14 -94.28 26.17 -39.58
N ALA A 15 -94.74 26.70 -40.70
CA ALA A 15 -94.33 27.92 -41.40
C ALA A 15 -93.06 27.92 -42.28
N SER A 16 -93.28 27.49 -43.52
CA SER A 16 -93.04 28.31 -44.73
C SER A 16 -92.16 29.56 -44.60
N ASN A 17 -90.93 29.46 -45.10
CA ASN A 17 -90.23 30.44 -45.95
C ASN A 17 -88.72 30.19 -45.84
N LEU A 18 -88.08 29.82 -46.95
CA LEU A 18 -86.73 30.23 -47.38
C LEU A 18 -86.35 29.43 -48.64
N PRO A 19 -85.64 30.05 -49.60
CA PRO A 19 -85.67 29.65 -51.00
C PRO A 19 -84.88 28.37 -51.29
N SER A 20 -85.37 27.67 -52.31
CA SER A 20 -84.76 26.53 -53.00
C SER A 20 -83.32 26.83 -53.44
N ARG A 21 -82.35 26.40 -52.63
CA ARG A 21 -80.94 26.36 -53.02
C ARG A 21 -80.74 25.18 -53.96
N ARG A 22 -80.62 25.48 -55.27
CA ARG A 22 -80.28 24.51 -56.33
C ARG A 22 -79.06 23.66 -55.89
N LYS A 23 -79.26 22.35 -55.83
CA LYS A 23 -78.19 21.34 -55.85
C LYS A 23 -77.66 21.30 -57.29
N GLY A 24 -76.46 21.85 -57.52
CA GLY A 24 -75.75 21.67 -58.79
C GLY A 24 -75.07 22.92 -59.31
N ASP A 25 -74.18 23.53 -58.54
CA ASP A 25 -73.19 24.52 -59.03
C ASP A 25 -71.97 24.52 -58.08
N ALA A 26 -71.27 23.39 -57.99
CA ALA A 26 -69.88 23.42 -57.57
C ALA A 26 -69.07 23.67 -58.86
N ARG A 27 -68.57 24.89 -59.05
CA ARG A 27 -67.74 25.25 -60.21
C ARG A 27 -66.63 24.18 -60.39
N PRO A 28 -66.48 23.52 -61.56
CA PRO A 28 -65.47 22.49 -61.80
C PRO A 28 -64.06 22.85 -61.30
N LEU A 29 -63.67 24.12 -61.38
CA LEU A 29 -62.43 24.69 -60.86
C LEU A 29 -62.23 24.43 -59.35
N ALA A 30 -63.29 24.50 -58.55
CA ALA A 30 -63.22 24.26 -57.10
C ALA A 30 -62.95 22.77 -56.78
N LEU A 31 -63.50 21.86 -57.59
CA LEU A 31 -63.20 20.42 -57.49
C LEU A 31 -61.75 20.14 -57.90
N LEU A 32 -61.25 20.80 -58.96
CA LEU A 32 -59.87 20.68 -59.41
C LEU A 32 -58.86 21.26 -58.40
N VAL A 33 -59.17 22.37 -57.74
CA VAL A 33 -58.36 22.89 -56.61
C VAL A 33 -58.31 21.87 -55.46
N GLY A 34 -59.44 21.20 -55.15
CA GLY A 34 -59.48 20.11 -54.18
C GLY A 34 -58.62 18.90 -54.58
N GLN A 35 -58.63 18.55 -55.87
CA GLN A 35 -57.80 17.47 -56.43
C GLN A 35 -56.30 17.83 -56.42
N LEU A 36 -55.92 19.06 -56.80
CA LEU A 36 -54.54 19.57 -56.72
C LEU A 36 -54.03 19.63 -55.27
N GLN A 37 -54.87 20.02 -54.32
CA GLN A 37 -54.54 19.95 -52.89
C GLN A 37 -54.37 18.50 -52.39
N SER A 38 -55.15 17.56 -52.91
CA SER A 38 -54.99 16.13 -52.59
C SER A 38 -53.68 15.57 -53.18
N LEU A 39 -53.29 16.03 -54.37
CA LEU A 39 -52.05 15.66 -55.04
C LEU A 39 -50.82 16.25 -54.34
N SER A 40 -50.88 17.52 -53.91
CA SER A 40 -49.81 18.16 -53.13
C SER A 40 -49.56 17.43 -51.81
N ARG A 41 -50.64 17.04 -51.11
CA ARG A 41 -50.55 16.22 -49.88
C ARG A 41 -49.94 14.85 -50.15
N ARG A 42 -50.34 14.15 -51.21
CA ARG A 42 -49.81 12.81 -51.56
C ARG A 42 -48.34 12.87 -51.99
N ARG A 43 -47.92 13.88 -52.75
CA ARG A 43 -46.51 14.10 -53.12
C ARG A 43 -45.66 14.47 -51.90
N TRP A 44 -46.16 15.34 -51.03
CA TRP A 44 -45.51 15.67 -49.76
C TRP A 44 -45.36 14.42 -48.89
N GLN A 45 -46.43 13.64 -48.69
CA GLN A 45 -46.38 12.37 -47.94
C GLN A 45 -45.35 11.39 -48.53
N ARG A 46 -45.27 11.26 -49.86
CA ARG A 46 -44.29 10.41 -50.53
C ARG A 46 -42.86 10.89 -50.30
N ASN A 47 -42.58 12.18 -50.45
CA ASN A 47 -41.24 12.75 -50.28
C ASN A 47 -40.78 12.64 -48.82
N VAL A 48 -41.68 12.91 -47.88
CA VAL A 48 -41.44 12.70 -46.44
C VAL A 48 -41.17 11.22 -46.15
N LEU A 49 -42.02 10.30 -46.63
CA LEU A 49 -41.84 8.87 -46.43
C LEU A 49 -40.52 8.36 -47.03
N GLN A 50 -40.14 8.81 -48.22
CA GLN A 50 -38.86 8.47 -48.85
C GLN A 50 -37.67 8.99 -48.03
N ALA A 51 -37.75 10.21 -47.50
CA ALA A 51 -36.70 10.79 -46.68
C ALA A 51 -36.55 10.05 -45.34
N PHE A 52 -37.65 9.71 -44.67
CA PHE A 52 -37.64 8.92 -43.44
C PHE A 52 -37.13 7.49 -43.65
N LEU A 53 -37.61 6.79 -44.69
CA LEU A 53 -37.13 5.45 -45.03
C LEU A 53 -35.65 5.45 -45.42
N GLY A 54 -35.20 6.47 -46.15
CA GLY A 54 -33.79 6.64 -46.51
C GLY A 54 -32.91 6.92 -45.28
N PHE A 55 -33.39 7.75 -44.35
CA PHE A 55 -32.72 7.98 -43.09
C PHE A 55 -32.67 6.70 -42.23
N LEU A 56 -33.77 5.96 -42.13
CA LEU A 56 -33.83 4.68 -41.42
C LEU A 56 -32.80 3.68 -41.99
N ALA A 57 -32.70 3.57 -43.32
CA ALA A 57 -31.69 2.72 -43.95
C ALA A 57 -30.26 3.13 -43.56
N ILE A 58 -29.96 4.43 -43.52
CA ILE A 58 -28.64 4.93 -43.09
C ILE A 58 -28.36 4.60 -41.61
N VAL A 59 -29.36 4.79 -40.73
CA VAL A 59 -29.25 4.42 -39.30
C VAL A 59 -28.97 2.93 -39.15
N LEU A 60 -29.70 2.08 -39.88
CA LEU A 60 -29.52 0.62 -39.82
C LEU A 60 -28.13 0.19 -40.29
N VAL A 61 -27.61 0.80 -41.38
CA VAL A 61 -26.25 0.52 -41.88
C VAL A 61 -25.18 1.03 -40.90
N ALA A 62 -25.34 2.22 -40.36
CA ALA A 62 -24.42 2.78 -39.36
C ALA A 62 -24.38 1.92 -38.10
N GLY A 63 -25.53 1.45 -37.63
CA GLY A 63 -25.61 0.50 -36.52
C GLY A 63 -24.89 -0.82 -36.84
N LEU A 64 -25.07 -1.37 -38.05
CA LEU A 64 -24.43 -2.62 -38.46
C LEU A 64 -22.90 -2.47 -38.47
N ALA A 65 -22.42 -1.36 -39.03
CA ALA A 65 -20.99 -1.02 -39.01
C ALA A 65 -20.45 -0.91 -37.58
N MET A 66 -21.18 -0.24 -36.67
CA MET A 66 -20.80 -0.18 -35.25
C MET A 66 -20.84 -1.54 -34.56
N PHE A 67 -21.79 -2.41 -34.89
CA PHE A 67 -21.85 -3.77 -34.35
C PHE A 67 -20.62 -4.58 -34.73
N PHE A 68 -20.24 -4.60 -36.01
CA PHE A 68 -19.04 -5.30 -36.44
C PHE A 68 -17.78 -4.69 -35.85
N LEU A 69 -17.68 -3.36 -35.81
CA LEU A 69 -16.53 -2.69 -35.23
C LEU A 69 -16.39 -2.99 -33.73
N ASP A 70 -17.49 -3.00 -32.98
CA ASP A 70 -17.48 -3.33 -31.56
C ASP A 70 -17.22 -4.83 -31.31
N HIS A 71 -17.71 -5.71 -32.16
CA HIS A 71 -17.48 -7.16 -32.06
C HIS A 71 -16.01 -7.54 -32.33
N PHE A 72 -15.41 -7.00 -33.40
CA PHE A 72 -14.03 -7.32 -33.78
C PHE A 72 -12.98 -6.62 -32.93
N PHE A 73 -13.19 -5.35 -32.58
CA PHE A 73 -12.18 -4.56 -31.88
C PHE A 73 -12.41 -4.43 -30.37
N SER A 74 -13.61 -4.76 -29.86
CA SER A 74 -14.00 -4.62 -28.45
C SER A 74 -13.45 -3.33 -27.80
N PRO A 75 -13.75 -2.14 -28.38
CA PRO A 75 -13.16 -0.89 -27.96
C PRO A 75 -13.44 -0.59 -26.47
N PRO A 76 -12.46 -0.05 -25.72
CA PRO A 76 -12.66 0.31 -24.32
C PRO A 76 -13.71 1.43 -24.18
N ARG A 77 -14.31 1.55 -23.00
CA ARG A 77 -15.38 2.52 -22.70
C ARG A 77 -15.04 3.96 -23.15
N GLY A 78 -13.79 4.39 -22.97
CA GLY A 78 -13.32 5.73 -23.35
C GLY A 78 -13.42 6.00 -24.86
N VAL A 79 -13.11 5.03 -25.70
CA VAL A 79 -13.25 5.16 -27.17
C VAL A 79 -14.73 5.25 -27.54
N ARG A 80 -15.59 4.44 -26.92
CA ARG A 80 -17.05 4.49 -27.17
C ARG A 80 -17.67 5.84 -26.80
N LEU A 81 -17.18 6.48 -25.73
CA LEU A 81 -17.63 7.80 -25.29
C LEU A 81 -17.40 8.88 -26.35
N VAL A 82 -16.41 8.71 -27.22
CA VAL A 82 -16.15 9.63 -28.34
C VAL A 82 -16.86 9.19 -29.62
N VAL A 83 -16.77 7.90 -29.96
CA VAL A 83 -17.28 7.37 -31.24
C VAL A 83 -18.81 7.39 -31.29
N VAL A 84 -19.51 6.99 -30.22
CA VAL A 84 -20.98 6.94 -30.23
C VAL A 84 -21.58 8.34 -30.41
N PRO A 85 -21.20 9.39 -29.65
CA PRO A 85 -21.69 10.74 -29.90
C PRO A 85 -21.31 11.28 -31.27
N ALA A 86 -20.11 10.97 -31.79
CA ALA A 86 -19.71 11.39 -33.14
C ALA A 86 -20.63 10.80 -34.22
N VAL A 87 -20.99 9.51 -34.12
CA VAL A 87 -21.95 8.87 -35.03
C VAL A 87 -23.34 9.46 -34.86
N VAL A 88 -23.80 9.72 -33.63
CA VAL A 88 -25.09 10.36 -33.37
C VAL A 88 -25.14 11.78 -33.96
N ALA A 89 -24.07 12.57 -33.82
CA ALA A 89 -23.97 13.90 -34.42
C ALA A 89 -24.00 13.84 -35.95
N LEU A 90 -23.28 12.89 -36.56
CA LEU A 90 -23.32 12.67 -38.00
C LEU A 90 -24.74 12.31 -38.48
N LEU A 91 -25.42 11.40 -37.77
CA LEU A 91 -26.81 11.04 -38.07
C LEU A 91 -27.75 12.24 -37.89
N ALA A 92 -27.55 13.09 -36.89
CA ALA A 92 -28.32 14.32 -36.69
C ALA A 92 -28.11 15.32 -37.84
N ILE A 93 -26.88 15.49 -38.34
CA ILE A 93 -26.58 16.32 -39.51
C ILE A 93 -27.27 15.75 -40.77
N VAL A 94 -27.19 14.43 -40.98
CA VAL A 94 -27.86 13.77 -42.11
C VAL A 94 -29.39 13.94 -42.01
N PHE A 95 -29.96 13.78 -40.82
CA PHE A 95 -31.39 14.02 -40.56
C PHE A 95 -31.78 15.46 -40.89
N ALA A 96 -31.01 16.44 -40.37
CA ALA A 96 -31.22 17.86 -40.61
C ALA A 96 -31.08 18.25 -42.09
N ARG A 97 -30.21 17.58 -42.85
CA ARG A 97 -30.03 17.85 -44.29
C ARG A 97 -31.02 17.13 -45.19
N ARG A 98 -31.54 15.95 -44.80
CA ARG A 98 -32.35 15.10 -45.70
C ARG A 98 -33.83 15.07 -45.32
N VAL A 99 -34.15 15.06 -44.04
CA VAL A 99 -35.54 14.93 -43.55
C VAL A 99 -36.17 16.30 -43.33
N VAL A 100 -35.45 17.24 -42.71
CA VAL A 100 -35.99 18.59 -42.39
C VAL A 100 -36.40 19.38 -43.65
N PRO A 101 -35.61 19.42 -44.76
CA PRO A 101 -36.07 20.10 -45.98
C PRO A 101 -37.31 19.45 -46.59
N SER A 102 -37.42 18.12 -46.51
CA SER A 102 -38.57 17.37 -47.03
C SER A 102 -39.86 17.66 -46.24
N LEU A 103 -39.75 18.02 -44.95
CA LEU A 103 -40.87 18.45 -44.13
C LEU A 103 -41.31 19.88 -44.46
N ASN A 104 -40.38 20.75 -44.84
CA ASN A 104 -40.63 22.19 -45.06
C ASN A 104 -41.00 22.55 -46.51
N GLN A 105 -40.77 21.66 -47.48
CA GLN A 105 -41.16 21.86 -48.88
C GLN A 105 -42.65 21.54 -49.08
N ARG A 106 -43.52 22.54 -48.94
CA ARG A 106 -44.88 22.50 -49.51
C ARG A 106 -44.80 23.04 -50.93
N GLU A 107 -44.98 22.18 -51.93
CA GLU A 107 -45.10 22.61 -53.33
C GLU A 107 -46.29 23.55 -53.47
N ASP A 108 -46.09 24.71 -54.09
CA ASP A 108 -47.17 25.65 -54.36
C ASP A 108 -48.11 25.07 -55.42
N ILE A 109 -49.40 25.36 -55.26
CA ILE A 109 -50.47 24.82 -56.10
C ILE A 109 -50.33 25.33 -57.54
N GLU A 110 -49.76 26.51 -57.73
CA GLU A 110 -49.45 27.09 -59.06
C GLU A 110 -48.32 26.31 -59.76
N THR A 111 -47.29 25.88 -59.02
CA THR A 111 -46.22 25.03 -59.57
C THR A 111 -46.74 23.64 -59.95
N LEU A 112 -47.70 23.12 -59.18
CA LEU A 112 -48.39 21.86 -59.49
C LEU A 112 -49.29 21.97 -60.70
N ALA A 113 -50.01 23.09 -60.86
CA ALA A 113 -50.82 23.38 -62.05
C ALA A 113 -49.93 23.42 -63.31
N LEU A 114 -48.78 24.09 -63.24
CA LEU A 114 -47.81 24.16 -64.35
C LEU A 114 -47.24 22.77 -64.71
N TYR A 115 -47.03 21.91 -63.72
CA TYR A 115 -46.59 20.53 -63.96
C TYR A 115 -47.67 19.70 -64.68
N VAL A 116 -48.94 19.89 -64.30
CA VAL A 116 -50.08 19.20 -64.90
C VAL A 116 -50.31 19.69 -66.33
N GLU A 117 -50.22 21.00 -66.60
CA GLU A 117 -50.28 21.57 -67.95
C GLU A 117 -49.18 21.01 -68.85
N LYS A 118 -47.93 21.02 -68.38
CA LYS A 118 -46.78 20.50 -69.13
C LYS A 118 -46.90 19.01 -69.45
N GLN A 119 -47.55 18.23 -68.59
CA GLN A 119 -47.72 16.79 -68.80
C GLN A 119 -48.84 16.46 -69.79
N HIS A 120 -49.87 17.31 -69.87
CA HIS A 120 -51.02 17.13 -70.77
C HIS A 120 -50.93 17.99 -72.06
N GLU A 121 -49.79 18.65 -72.30
CA GLU A 121 -49.54 19.54 -73.45
C GLU A 121 -50.59 20.66 -73.61
N ILE A 122 -51.11 21.19 -72.49
CA ILE A 122 -52.09 22.29 -72.48
C ILE A 122 -51.35 23.63 -72.39
N ASP A 123 -51.88 24.67 -73.03
CA ASP A 123 -51.40 26.05 -72.90
C ASP A 123 -51.51 26.55 -71.44
N ASN A 124 -50.82 27.65 -71.10
CA ASN A 124 -50.60 28.14 -69.72
C ASN A 124 -51.87 28.72 -69.03
N ASP A 125 -53.04 28.22 -69.43
CA ASP A 125 -54.38 28.71 -69.11
C ASP A 125 -54.87 28.24 -67.73
N LEU A 126 -54.45 27.06 -67.25
CA LEU A 126 -54.83 26.50 -65.95
C LEU A 126 -54.15 27.26 -64.79
N VAL A 127 -52.87 27.61 -64.94
CA VAL A 127 -52.13 28.47 -64.01
C VAL A 127 -52.73 29.87 -64.00
N ALA A 128 -53.03 30.43 -65.18
CA ALA A 128 -53.66 31.74 -65.32
C ALA A 128 -55.05 31.76 -64.65
N ALA A 129 -55.89 30.75 -64.90
CA ALA A 129 -57.20 30.60 -64.27
C ALA A 129 -57.10 30.47 -62.74
N LEU A 130 -56.10 29.76 -62.21
CA LEU A 130 -55.87 29.64 -60.77
C LEU A 130 -55.40 30.96 -60.13
N GLN A 131 -54.55 31.72 -60.81
CA GLN A 131 -54.10 33.05 -60.36
C GLN A 131 -55.25 34.06 -60.38
N PHE A 132 -56.06 34.08 -61.44
CA PHE A 132 -57.25 34.93 -61.55
C PHE A 132 -58.34 34.56 -60.53
N ALA A 133 -58.48 33.30 -60.18
CA ALA A 133 -59.42 32.85 -59.14
C ALA A 133 -59.00 33.24 -57.71
N ARG A 134 -57.69 33.44 -57.45
CA ARG A 134 -57.14 33.80 -56.13
C ARG A 134 -57.02 35.30 -55.90
N MET A 135 -56.77 36.08 -56.95
CA MET A 135 -56.56 37.52 -56.83
C MET A 135 -57.90 38.28 -56.82
N ASP A 136 -58.06 39.17 -55.84
CA ASP A 136 -59.23 40.04 -55.76
C ASP A 136 -59.21 41.01 -56.96
N HIS A 137 -60.30 41.04 -57.76
CA HIS A 137 -60.35 41.48 -59.17
C HIS A 137 -60.21 43.01 -59.38
N LYS A 138 -59.51 43.72 -58.49
CA LYS A 138 -59.44 45.19 -58.47
C LYS A 138 -58.16 45.78 -59.02
N ARG A 139 -57.13 44.99 -59.39
CA ARG A 139 -55.81 45.56 -59.70
C ARG A 139 -55.23 45.37 -61.11
N TYR A 140 -55.66 44.40 -61.93
CA TYR A 140 -55.18 44.27 -63.31
C TYR A 140 -56.20 43.53 -64.22
N GLY A 141 -56.39 44.03 -65.47
CA GLY A 141 -57.10 43.33 -66.56
C GLY A 141 -58.59 43.66 -66.79
N SER A 142 -59.11 43.25 -67.96
CA SER A 142 -60.56 43.26 -68.26
C SER A 142 -61.23 42.10 -67.53
N ARG A 143 -62.33 42.38 -66.80
CA ARG A 143 -63.11 41.36 -66.08
C ARG A 143 -63.66 40.29 -67.02
N GLU A 144 -64.01 40.67 -68.24
CA GLU A 144 -64.56 39.77 -69.25
C GLU A 144 -63.51 38.73 -69.70
N LEU A 145 -62.25 39.15 -69.88
CA LEU A 145 -61.17 38.23 -70.25
C LEU A 145 -60.80 37.27 -69.11
N SER A 146 -60.75 37.76 -67.86
CA SER A 146 -60.49 36.89 -66.70
C SER A 146 -61.60 35.87 -66.49
N SER A 147 -62.86 36.25 -66.69
CA SER A 147 -64.00 35.34 -66.58
C SER A 147 -64.03 34.33 -67.73
N ALA A 148 -63.70 34.74 -68.96
CA ALA A 148 -63.62 33.86 -70.12
C ALA A 148 -62.52 32.79 -69.99
N VAL A 149 -61.34 33.14 -69.47
CA VAL A 149 -60.26 32.16 -69.22
C VAL A 149 -60.67 31.17 -68.12
N ILE A 150 -61.33 31.63 -67.06
CA ILE A 150 -61.84 30.75 -65.99
C ILE A 150 -62.91 29.80 -66.55
N GLU A 151 -63.83 30.29 -67.38
CA GLU A 151 -64.91 29.50 -67.98
C GLU A 151 -64.40 28.49 -69.01
N TYR A 152 -63.43 28.88 -69.84
CA TYR A 152 -62.74 27.99 -70.80
C TYR A 152 -62.03 26.83 -70.09
N VAL A 153 -61.31 27.11 -69.00
CA VAL A 153 -60.65 26.08 -68.19
C VAL A 153 -61.68 25.22 -67.44
N ASP A 154 -62.81 25.78 -67.02
CA ASP A 154 -63.92 25.04 -66.37
C ASP A 154 -64.53 23.98 -67.31
N GLU A 155 -64.62 24.28 -68.62
CA GLU A 155 -65.12 23.36 -69.65
C GLU A 155 -64.16 22.18 -69.91
N PHE A 156 -62.85 22.42 -69.88
CA PHE A 156 -61.83 21.39 -70.08
C PHE A 156 -61.48 20.58 -68.82
N THR A 157 -61.71 21.16 -67.63
CA THR A 157 -61.38 20.58 -66.30
C THR A 157 -61.83 19.13 -66.08
N PRO A 158 -63.05 18.68 -66.47
CA PRO A 158 -63.51 17.32 -66.21
C PRO A 158 -62.74 16.22 -66.93
N SER A 159 -61.98 16.57 -67.98
CA SER A 159 -61.18 15.64 -68.79
C SER A 159 -59.75 15.46 -68.29
N LEU A 160 -59.27 16.32 -67.37
CA LEU A 160 -57.91 16.23 -66.84
C LEU A 160 -57.80 15.21 -65.69
N ASN A 161 -57.02 14.16 -65.93
CA ASN A 161 -56.53 13.29 -64.86
C ASN A 161 -55.31 13.93 -64.17
N VAL A 162 -55.56 14.67 -63.10
CA VAL A 162 -54.52 15.32 -62.27
C VAL A 162 -53.54 14.31 -61.66
N LEU A 163 -53.94 13.05 -61.48
CA LEU A 163 -53.15 12.00 -60.82
C LEU A 163 -52.25 11.18 -61.75
N ASP A 164 -52.40 11.31 -63.07
CA ASP A 164 -51.54 10.60 -64.01
C ASP A 164 -50.09 11.08 -63.88
N GLY A 165 -49.12 10.16 -63.87
CA GLY A 165 -47.69 10.47 -63.67
C GLY A 165 -47.18 10.39 -62.22
N PHE A 166 -48.00 9.98 -61.25
CA PHE A 166 -47.56 9.77 -59.86
C PHE A 166 -46.93 8.37 -59.64
N ASP A 167 -45.60 8.30 -59.66
CA ASP A 167 -44.85 7.05 -59.42
C ASP A 167 -44.43 6.86 -57.95
N TRP A 168 -44.79 5.70 -57.37
CA TRP A 168 -44.31 5.21 -56.05
C TRP A 168 -43.01 4.39 -56.14
N ARG A 169 -42.51 4.15 -57.36
CA ARG A 169 -41.34 3.30 -57.63
C ARG A 169 -40.11 3.67 -56.80
N PRO A 170 -39.76 4.97 -56.57
CA PRO A 170 -38.62 5.35 -55.74
C PRO A 170 -38.78 4.94 -54.27
N VAL A 171 -39.98 5.09 -53.70
CA VAL A 171 -40.28 4.67 -52.33
C VAL A 171 -40.13 3.16 -52.19
N ARG A 172 -40.61 2.39 -53.16
CA ARG A 172 -40.47 0.92 -53.15
C ARG A 172 -39.01 0.47 -53.13
N LYS A 173 -38.13 1.14 -53.89
CA LYS A 173 -36.69 0.83 -53.89
C LYS A 173 -36.05 1.07 -52.52
N VAL A 174 -36.35 2.21 -51.89
CA VAL A 174 -35.81 2.55 -50.56
C VAL A 174 -36.41 1.63 -49.48
N LEU A 175 -37.70 1.31 -49.57
CA LEU A 175 -38.37 0.37 -48.67
C LEU A 175 -37.76 -1.03 -48.77
N LEU A 176 -37.51 -1.54 -49.98
CA LEU A 176 -36.86 -2.83 -50.18
C LEU A 176 -35.43 -2.85 -49.62
N ALA A 177 -34.65 -1.77 -49.85
CA ALA A 177 -33.31 -1.65 -49.30
C ALA A 177 -33.33 -1.64 -47.75
N ALA A 178 -34.18 -0.80 -47.15
CA ALA A 178 -34.35 -0.74 -45.70
C ALA A 178 -34.82 -2.09 -45.12
N GLY A 179 -35.76 -2.75 -45.79
CA GLY A 179 -36.26 -4.07 -45.42
C GLY A 179 -35.19 -5.15 -45.49
N LEU A 180 -34.33 -5.14 -46.51
CA LEU A 180 -33.23 -6.09 -46.63
C LEU A 180 -32.19 -5.90 -45.51
N ILE A 181 -31.85 -4.65 -45.17
CA ILE A 181 -30.94 -4.37 -44.04
C ILE A 181 -31.59 -4.76 -42.70
N ALA A 182 -32.88 -4.49 -42.53
CA ALA A 182 -33.61 -4.92 -41.33
C ALA A 182 -33.65 -6.45 -41.20
N LEU A 183 -33.75 -7.18 -42.31
CA LEU A 183 -33.70 -8.64 -42.33
C LEU A 183 -32.32 -9.16 -41.90
N VAL A 184 -31.22 -8.49 -42.29
CA VAL A 184 -29.87 -8.81 -41.79
C VAL A 184 -29.79 -8.65 -40.28
N TRP A 185 -30.32 -7.54 -39.73
CA TRP A 185 -30.41 -7.33 -38.29
C TRP A 185 -31.21 -8.42 -37.57
N LEU A 186 -32.36 -8.81 -38.14
CA LEU A 186 -33.19 -9.88 -37.60
C LEU A 186 -32.45 -11.23 -37.61
N GLY A 187 -31.72 -11.54 -38.69
CA GLY A 187 -30.86 -12.73 -38.77
C GLY A 187 -29.79 -12.76 -37.68
N ILE A 188 -29.09 -11.63 -37.45
CA ILE A 188 -28.09 -11.51 -36.37
C ILE A 188 -28.74 -11.73 -35.00
N ALA A 189 -29.90 -11.12 -34.75
CA ALA A 189 -30.61 -11.25 -33.48
C ALA A 189 -31.11 -12.68 -33.21
N CYS A 190 -31.50 -13.43 -34.26
CA CYS A 190 -31.90 -14.83 -34.12
C CYS A 190 -30.70 -15.78 -33.92
N VAL A 191 -29.58 -15.55 -34.60
CA VAL A 191 -28.40 -16.44 -34.51
C VAL A 191 -27.59 -16.17 -33.24
N ALA A 192 -27.48 -14.92 -32.80
CA ALA A 192 -26.65 -14.51 -31.68
C ALA A 192 -27.38 -13.55 -30.72
N PRO A 193 -28.47 -13.98 -30.06
CA PRO A 193 -29.31 -13.10 -29.24
C PRO A 193 -28.55 -12.45 -28.08
N GLN A 194 -27.61 -13.18 -27.46
CA GLN A 194 -26.78 -12.65 -26.37
C GLN A 194 -25.82 -11.56 -26.86
N SER A 195 -25.19 -11.73 -28.03
CA SER A 195 -24.29 -10.73 -28.61
C SER A 195 -25.03 -9.46 -28.98
N THR A 196 -26.27 -9.54 -29.49
CA THR A 196 -27.10 -8.37 -29.77
C THR A 196 -27.44 -7.60 -28.49
N LEU A 197 -27.78 -8.30 -27.40
CA LEU A 197 -28.03 -7.68 -26.09
C LEU A 197 -26.77 -7.03 -25.49
N VAL A 198 -25.61 -7.68 -25.62
CA VAL A 198 -24.33 -7.11 -25.21
C VAL A 198 -24.01 -5.86 -26.02
N PHE A 199 -24.21 -5.89 -27.35
CA PHE A 199 -24.04 -4.70 -28.20
C PHE A 199 -24.95 -3.54 -27.77
N LEU A 200 -26.24 -3.79 -27.53
CA LEU A 200 -27.16 -2.74 -27.06
C LEU A 200 -26.74 -2.19 -25.68
N ASN A 201 -26.27 -3.05 -24.77
CA ASN A 201 -25.73 -2.62 -23.49
C ASN A 201 -24.47 -1.77 -23.67
N ARG A 202 -23.54 -2.18 -24.53
CA ARG A 202 -22.30 -1.47 -24.84
C ARG A 202 -22.54 -0.16 -25.59
N LEU A 203 -23.56 -0.09 -26.44
CA LEU A 203 -24.02 1.14 -27.11
C LEU A 203 -24.56 2.14 -26.10
N ALA A 204 -25.24 1.66 -25.05
CA ALA A 204 -25.64 2.44 -23.88
C ALA A 204 -24.50 2.65 -22.86
N LEU A 205 -23.24 2.52 -23.27
CA LEU A 205 -22.02 2.70 -22.46
C LEU A 205 -21.85 1.71 -21.30
N GLY A 206 -22.53 0.56 -21.35
CA GLY A 206 -22.33 -0.57 -20.44
C GLY A 206 -21.05 -1.37 -20.73
N ASP A 207 -20.75 -2.33 -19.85
CA ASP A 207 -19.43 -3.00 -19.80
C ASP A 207 -19.47 -4.52 -19.83
N ARG A 208 -20.57 -5.09 -20.32
CA ARG A 208 -20.66 -6.53 -20.46
C ARG A 208 -19.68 -7.02 -21.52
N SER A 209 -18.98 -8.13 -21.27
CA SER A 209 -18.17 -8.80 -22.29
C SER A 209 -19.03 -9.60 -23.26
N TYR A 210 -18.60 -9.73 -24.52
CA TYR A 210 -19.25 -10.64 -25.46
C TYR A 210 -19.08 -12.08 -24.95
N PRO A 211 -20.08 -12.95 -25.16
CA PRO A 211 -19.99 -14.34 -24.73
C PRO A 211 -18.85 -15.05 -25.48
N THR A 212 -17.95 -15.69 -24.72
CA THR A 212 -16.83 -16.48 -25.21
C THR A 212 -17.13 -17.97 -25.03
N ARG A 213 -16.49 -18.82 -25.84
CA ARG A 213 -16.62 -20.29 -25.74
C ARG A 213 -15.88 -20.83 -24.51
N THR A 214 -14.77 -20.18 -24.16
CA THR A 214 -14.02 -20.42 -22.92
C THR A 214 -14.58 -19.52 -21.83
N ASN A 215 -14.72 -20.04 -20.60
CA ASN A 215 -15.14 -19.25 -19.45
C ASN A 215 -14.15 -19.45 -18.29
N ILE A 216 -13.62 -18.34 -17.75
CA ILE A 216 -12.71 -18.35 -16.60
C ILE A 216 -13.57 -18.35 -15.33
N SER A 217 -13.71 -19.52 -14.71
CA SER A 217 -14.58 -19.70 -13.53
C SER A 217 -13.86 -19.41 -12.21
N GLY A 218 -12.54 -19.48 -12.18
CA GLY A 218 -11.74 -19.24 -10.98
C GLY A 218 -10.38 -18.63 -11.30
N LEU A 219 -9.97 -17.67 -10.47
CA LEU A 219 -8.66 -17.02 -10.52
C LEU A 219 -8.13 -16.93 -9.08
N ARG A 220 -6.96 -17.52 -8.84
CA ARG A 220 -6.32 -17.57 -7.53
C ARG A 220 -4.88 -17.11 -7.61
N VAL A 221 -4.45 -16.33 -6.62
CA VAL A 221 -3.05 -15.95 -6.40
C VAL A 221 -2.64 -16.49 -5.04
N ASN A 222 -1.56 -17.29 -5.02
CA ASN A 222 -1.04 -17.97 -3.83
C ASN A 222 -2.11 -18.78 -3.06
N GLY A 223 -3.09 -19.34 -3.78
CA GLY A 223 -4.18 -20.13 -3.22
C GLY A 223 -5.42 -19.34 -2.77
N GLU A 224 -5.33 -18.00 -2.71
CA GLU A 224 -6.47 -17.14 -2.38
C GLU A 224 -7.22 -16.67 -3.63
N PRO A 225 -8.58 -16.68 -3.63
CA PRO A 225 -9.37 -16.15 -4.74
C PRO A 225 -9.17 -14.64 -4.88
N ILE A 226 -8.93 -14.17 -6.11
CA ILE A 226 -8.76 -12.74 -6.37
C ILE A 226 -10.12 -12.08 -6.57
N ASP A 227 -10.34 -10.99 -5.85
CA ASP A 227 -11.40 -10.03 -6.14
C ASP A 227 -10.80 -8.91 -7.01
N PRO A 228 -11.26 -8.68 -8.26
CA PRO A 228 -10.74 -7.61 -9.11
C PRO A 228 -10.90 -6.21 -8.49
N ALA A 229 -11.80 -6.03 -7.51
CA ALA A 229 -11.95 -4.77 -6.80
C ALA A 229 -10.89 -4.53 -5.70
N ARG A 230 -10.14 -5.56 -5.28
CA ARG A 230 -9.15 -5.47 -4.19
C ARG A 230 -7.79 -5.99 -4.63
N PRO A 231 -6.69 -5.26 -4.38
CA PRO A 231 -5.37 -5.73 -4.75
C PRO A 231 -4.99 -6.97 -3.93
N ALA A 232 -4.52 -8.02 -4.61
CA ALA A 232 -3.93 -9.18 -3.97
C ALA A 232 -2.57 -8.78 -3.39
N ARG A 233 -2.28 -9.14 -2.14
CA ARG A 233 -1.02 -8.77 -1.48
C ARG A 233 -0.01 -9.89 -1.63
N LEU A 234 1.18 -9.55 -2.11
CA LEU A 234 2.31 -10.46 -2.22
C LEU A 234 3.49 -9.90 -1.42
N ILE A 235 4.16 -10.74 -0.64
CA ILE A 235 5.35 -10.30 0.09
C ILE A 235 6.53 -10.19 -0.89
N GLN A 236 7.28 -9.09 -0.81
CA GLN A 236 8.44 -8.88 -1.68
C GLN A 236 9.44 -10.04 -1.60
N GLY A 237 9.80 -10.58 -2.76
CA GLY A 237 10.75 -11.69 -2.88
C GLY A 237 10.13 -13.08 -2.79
N GLU A 238 8.84 -13.20 -2.44
CA GLU A 238 8.14 -14.49 -2.50
C GLU A 238 7.73 -14.85 -3.93
N THR A 239 7.64 -16.15 -4.20
CA THR A 239 7.18 -16.67 -5.49
C THR A 239 5.69 -16.41 -5.64
N LEU A 240 5.31 -15.84 -6.78
CA LEU A 240 3.91 -15.65 -7.14
C LEU A 240 3.41 -16.92 -7.84
N SER A 241 2.51 -17.66 -7.19
CA SER A 241 1.77 -18.76 -7.79
C SER A 241 0.44 -18.24 -8.32
N LEU A 242 0.25 -18.32 -9.63
CA LEU A 242 -0.98 -17.92 -10.30
C LEU A 242 -1.70 -19.16 -10.82
N GLU A 243 -2.95 -19.34 -10.41
CA GLU A 243 -3.79 -20.47 -10.80
C GLU A 243 -5.09 -19.95 -11.43
N ILE A 244 -5.45 -20.51 -12.58
CA ILE A 244 -6.74 -20.24 -13.23
C ILE A 244 -7.50 -21.52 -13.50
N THR A 245 -8.82 -21.45 -13.39
CA THR A 245 -9.73 -22.55 -13.74
C THR A 245 -10.61 -22.12 -14.91
N THR A 246 -10.64 -22.94 -15.95
CA THR A 246 -11.42 -22.68 -17.17
C THR A 246 -12.47 -23.76 -17.39
N THR A 247 -13.63 -23.36 -17.90
CA THR A 247 -14.77 -24.23 -18.24
C THR A 247 -15.26 -23.92 -19.66
N GLY A 248 -16.07 -24.80 -20.25
CA GLY A 248 -16.50 -24.67 -21.66
C GLY A 248 -15.46 -25.27 -22.61
N SER A 249 -15.01 -24.50 -23.61
CA SER A 249 -13.90 -24.94 -24.47
C SER A 249 -12.57 -24.78 -23.76
N ILE A 250 -11.92 -25.90 -23.42
CA ILE A 250 -10.63 -25.91 -22.72
C ILE A 250 -9.52 -25.49 -23.69
N PRO A 251 -8.77 -24.41 -23.41
CA PRO A 251 -7.65 -23.98 -24.24
C PRO A 251 -6.41 -24.87 -24.02
N ILE A 252 -5.42 -24.78 -24.91
CA ILE A 252 -4.17 -25.55 -24.81
C ILE A 252 -3.23 -24.94 -23.76
N SER A 253 -3.23 -23.61 -23.67
CA SER A 253 -2.47 -22.83 -22.69
C SER A 253 -3.24 -21.56 -22.35
N ALA A 254 -2.85 -20.94 -21.25
CA ALA A 254 -3.28 -19.59 -20.91
C ALA A 254 -2.06 -18.68 -20.75
N THR A 255 -2.25 -17.37 -20.87
CA THR A 255 -1.17 -16.39 -20.74
C THR A 255 -1.58 -15.29 -19.77
N PHE A 256 -0.68 -14.92 -18.86
CA PHE A 256 -0.86 -13.77 -17.99
C PHE A 256 -0.11 -12.57 -18.57
N HIS A 257 -0.88 -11.56 -18.97
CA HIS A 257 -0.38 -10.30 -19.49
C HIS A 257 -0.24 -9.33 -18.32
N ALA A 258 0.96 -9.29 -17.75
CA ALA A 258 1.31 -8.43 -16.63
C ALA A 258 1.93 -7.11 -17.12
N ARG A 259 1.68 -6.04 -16.37
CA ARG A 259 2.32 -4.74 -16.51
C ARG A 259 2.90 -4.36 -15.15
N THR A 260 4.16 -3.96 -15.13
CA THR A 260 4.77 -3.44 -13.91
C THR A 260 4.29 -2.01 -13.62
N SER A 261 4.52 -1.52 -12.40
CA SER A 261 4.31 -0.11 -12.07
C SER A 261 5.14 0.87 -12.93
N THR A 262 6.25 0.41 -13.52
CA THR A 262 7.08 1.19 -14.47
C THR A 262 6.53 1.18 -15.90
N GLY A 263 5.47 0.42 -16.18
CA GLY A 263 4.83 0.31 -17.49
C GLY A 263 5.42 -0.79 -18.39
N GLU A 264 6.40 -1.56 -17.92
CA GLU A 264 6.96 -2.69 -18.65
C GLU A 264 5.93 -3.82 -18.74
N ALA A 265 5.63 -4.28 -19.96
CA ALA A 265 4.72 -5.39 -20.19
C ALA A 265 5.49 -6.71 -20.25
N LYS A 266 5.04 -7.71 -19.49
CA LYS A 266 5.54 -9.08 -19.52
C LYS A 266 4.40 -10.06 -19.71
N VAL A 267 4.67 -11.11 -20.47
CA VAL A 267 3.71 -12.19 -20.70
C VAL A 267 4.30 -13.45 -20.09
N PHE A 268 3.52 -14.10 -19.22
CA PHE A 268 3.86 -15.37 -18.60
C PHE A 268 2.95 -16.45 -19.14
N GLU A 269 3.50 -17.59 -19.53
CA GLU A 269 2.72 -18.74 -19.99
C GLU A 269 2.28 -19.60 -18.79
N LEU A 270 1.01 -19.99 -18.79
CA LEU A 270 0.42 -20.86 -17.78
C LEU A 270 0.17 -22.23 -18.43
N PRO A 271 1.05 -23.22 -18.18
CA PRO A 271 0.82 -24.59 -18.62
C PRO A 271 -0.34 -25.26 -17.85
N PRO A 272 -0.97 -26.29 -18.42
CA PRO A 272 -1.99 -27.06 -17.72
C PRO A 272 -1.38 -27.77 -16.50
N ALA A 273 -2.07 -27.73 -15.37
CA ALA A 273 -1.60 -28.36 -14.14
C ALA A 273 -1.60 -29.90 -14.28
N ALA A 274 -0.46 -30.54 -13.97
CA ALA A 274 -0.26 -32.00 -14.15
C ALA A 274 -1.14 -32.88 -13.23
N LYS A 275 -1.83 -32.30 -12.25
CA LYS A 275 -2.74 -32.97 -11.32
C LYS A 275 -4.12 -32.33 -11.33
N ALA A 276 -4.80 -32.34 -12.48
CA ALA A 276 -6.25 -32.17 -12.50
C ALA A 276 -6.88 -33.55 -12.26
N SER A 277 -7.60 -33.71 -11.15
CA SER A 277 -8.56 -34.80 -10.97
C SER A 277 -9.46 -34.86 -12.20
N SER A 278 -9.49 -36.01 -12.86
CA SER A 278 -10.23 -36.27 -14.10
C SER A 278 -11.75 -36.35 -13.89
N ASP A 279 -12.33 -35.39 -13.16
CA ASP A 279 -13.77 -35.17 -13.15
C ASP A 279 -14.07 -34.08 -14.17
N SER A 280 -14.53 -34.52 -15.34
CA SER A 280 -14.89 -33.71 -16.51
C SER A 280 -15.98 -32.65 -16.26
N THR A 281 -16.46 -32.53 -15.03
CA THR A 281 -17.49 -31.58 -14.58
C THR A 281 -16.92 -30.28 -14.00
N ASN A 282 -15.63 -30.23 -13.61
CA ASN A 282 -15.05 -29.09 -12.86
C ASN A 282 -14.07 -28.19 -13.65
N GLY A 283 -13.86 -28.43 -14.95
CA GLY A 283 -12.99 -27.60 -15.78
C GLY A 283 -11.49 -27.96 -15.70
N GLN A 284 -10.67 -27.22 -16.46
CA GLN A 284 -9.21 -27.40 -16.53
C GLN A 284 -8.49 -26.28 -15.78
N THR A 285 -7.53 -26.65 -14.93
CA THR A 285 -6.67 -25.73 -14.20
C THR A 285 -5.34 -25.51 -14.92
N PHE A 286 -4.91 -24.26 -15.01
CA PHE A 286 -3.58 -23.85 -15.47
C PHE A 286 -2.85 -23.14 -14.33
N GLN A 287 -1.56 -23.39 -14.20
CA GLN A 287 -0.77 -22.84 -13.09
C GLN A 287 0.61 -22.42 -13.58
N THR A 288 1.10 -21.29 -13.08
CA THR A 288 2.49 -20.87 -13.24
C THR A 288 3.06 -20.34 -11.93
N GLU A 289 4.36 -20.49 -11.76
CA GLU A 289 5.13 -19.89 -10.68
C GLU A 289 6.07 -18.83 -11.27
N ILE A 290 5.98 -17.60 -10.75
CA ILE A 290 6.83 -16.48 -11.15
C ILE A 290 7.80 -16.21 -9.99
N PRO A 291 9.08 -16.59 -10.11
CA PRO A 291 10.05 -16.38 -9.04
C PRO A 291 10.41 -14.89 -8.92
N GLU A 292 10.66 -14.45 -7.69
CA GLU A 292 11.16 -13.11 -7.36
C GLU A 292 10.38 -11.93 -7.99
N VAL A 293 9.10 -11.78 -7.65
CA VAL A 293 8.38 -10.56 -8.04
C VAL A 293 8.94 -9.36 -7.26
N ARG A 294 9.60 -8.43 -7.98
CA ARG A 294 10.28 -7.25 -7.39
C ARG A 294 9.44 -5.98 -7.42
N GLN A 295 8.36 -5.95 -8.20
CA GLN A 295 7.51 -4.79 -8.39
C GLN A 295 6.03 -5.22 -8.39
N SER A 296 5.14 -4.32 -7.98
CA SER A 296 3.70 -4.53 -8.13
C SER A 296 3.34 -4.74 -9.60
N LEU A 297 2.43 -5.68 -9.85
CA LEU A 297 1.98 -6.08 -11.18
C LEU A 297 0.50 -5.78 -11.32
N SER A 298 0.07 -5.22 -12.44
CA SER A 298 -1.35 -5.18 -12.83
C SER A 298 -1.52 -5.91 -14.15
N GLY A 299 -2.59 -6.66 -14.33
CA GLY A 299 -2.71 -7.47 -15.52
C GLY A 299 -4.03 -8.19 -15.70
N ARG A 300 -4.10 -8.93 -16.81
CA ARG A 300 -5.23 -9.78 -17.17
C ARG A 300 -4.71 -11.14 -17.62
N VAL A 301 -5.49 -12.17 -17.38
CA VAL A 301 -5.23 -13.50 -17.89
C VAL A 301 -6.05 -13.73 -19.15
N ALA A 302 -5.40 -14.22 -20.20
CA ALA A 302 -6.03 -14.65 -21.43
C ALA A 302 -6.03 -16.19 -21.49
N ALA A 303 -7.18 -16.78 -21.79
CA ALA A 303 -7.35 -18.22 -21.92
C ALA A 303 -8.24 -18.51 -23.12
N GLY A 304 -7.62 -18.96 -24.23
CA GLY A 304 -8.34 -19.15 -25.50
C GLY A 304 -8.91 -17.84 -26.03
N ASP A 305 -10.25 -17.75 -26.10
CA ASP A 305 -10.99 -16.55 -26.51
C ASP A 305 -11.46 -15.68 -25.34
N ALA A 306 -11.22 -16.09 -24.09
CA ALA A 306 -11.63 -15.38 -22.88
C ALA A 306 -10.51 -14.53 -22.27
N TRP A 307 -10.90 -13.39 -21.70
CA TRP A 307 -10.05 -12.50 -20.92
C TRP A 307 -10.64 -12.32 -19.53
N SER A 308 -9.79 -12.35 -18.50
CA SER A 308 -10.19 -11.99 -17.13
C SER A 308 -10.37 -10.48 -16.99
N ASP A 309 -11.07 -10.09 -15.92
CA ASP A 309 -11.02 -8.72 -15.43
C ASP A 309 -9.59 -8.34 -15.05
N GLU A 310 -9.31 -7.04 -15.04
CA GLU A 310 -8.02 -6.50 -14.62
C GLU A 310 -7.90 -6.57 -13.10
N PHE A 311 -6.81 -7.16 -12.62
CA PHE A 311 -6.51 -7.25 -11.20
C PHE A 311 -5.09 -6.74 -10.93
N THR A 312 -4.87 -6.33 -9.68
CA THR A 312 -3.59 -5.78 -9.23
C THR A 312 -3.01 -6.66 -8.14
N ILE A 313 -1.72 -6.95 -8.24
CA ILE A 313 -0.90 -7.60 -7.24
C ILE A 313 -0.01 -6.52 -6.64
N GLU A 314 -0.29 -6.16 -5.40
CA GLU A 314 0.46 -5.17 -4.64
C GLU A 314 1.58 -5.86 -3.86
N LEU A 315 2.80 -5.38 -4.06
CA LEU A 315 3.97 -5.90 -3.37
C LEU A 315 4.13 -5.23 -2.01
N VAL A 316 4.05 -6.01 -0.93
CA VAL A 316 4.21 -5.54 0.44
C VAL A 316 5.60 -5.95 0.95
N GLN A 317 6.36 -5.00 1.46
CA GLN A 317 7.70 -5.26 2.00
C GLN A 317 7.62 -5.67 3.48
N ARG A 318 8.50 -6.58 3.89
CA ARG A 318 8.76 -6.89 5.31
C ARG A 318 9.40 -5.67 6.00
N PRO A 319 9.15 -5.47 7.30
CA PRO A 319 9.74 -4.36 8.01
C PRO A 319 11.26 -4.53 8.12
N VAL A 320 11.99 -3.44 7.92
CA VAL A 320 13.44 -3.34 8.19
C VAL A 320 13.61 -2.48 9.43
N VAL A 321 14.36 -2.98 10.40
CA VAL A 321 14.56 -2.32 11.69
C VAL A 321 16.03 -2.03 11.95
N GLU A 322 16.30 -0.86 12.52
CA GLU A 322 17.58 -0.46 13.05
C GLU A 322 17.56 -0.59 14.57
N VAL A 323 18.61 -1.20 15.11
CA VAL A 323 18.76 -1.41 16.56
C VAL A 323 19.86 -0.50 17.08
N SER A 324 19.56 0.23 18.15
CA SER A 324 20.53 1.04 18.88
C SER A 324 20.51 0.66 20.36
N LEU A 325 21.70 0.35 20.88
CA LEU A 325 21.95 0.13 22.29
C LEU A 325 22.59 1.39 22.88
N THR A 326 22.25 1.76 24.10
CA THR A 326 22.92 2.83 24.85
C THR A 326 23.31 2.28 26.20
N VAL A 327 24.61 2.32 26.53
CA VAL A 327 25.14 1.77 27.78
C VAL A 327 25.40 2.90 28.78
N GLU A 328 24.76 2.81 29.93
CA GLU A 328 25.02 3.63 31.10
C GLU A 328 25.74 2.78 32.15
N GLN A 329 27.01 3.13 32.40
CA GLN A 329 27.87 2.42 33.34
C GLN A 329 27.44 2.70 34.80
N PRO A 330 27.74 1.80 35.76
CA PRO A 330 27.43 2.01 37.17
C PRO A 330 28.09 3.27 37.73
N ALA A 331 27.47 3.87 38.75
CA ALA A 331 27.92 5.12 39.35
C ALA A 331 29.36 5.06 39.92
N TYR A 332 29.79 3.89 40.42
CA TYR A 332 31.11 3.71 41.02
C TYR A 332 32.28 3.90 40.03
N THR A 333 32.02 3.76 38.73
CA THR A 333 33.04 3.95 37.68
C THR A 333 33.44 5.42 37.48
N ARG A 334 32.67 6.36 38.05
CA ARG A 334 32.87 7.83 37.97
C ARG A 334 33.14 8.33 36.55
N ARG A 335 32.49 7.71 35.55
CA ARG A 335 32.63 8.02 34.10
C ARG A 335 34.04 7.84 33.51
N ARG A 336 34.96 7.13 34.20
CA ARG A 336 36.26 6.75 33.62
C ARG A 336 36.10 5.79 32.46
N GLU A 337 35.14 4.87 32.59
CA GLU A 337 34.63 4.10 31.47
C GLU A 337 33.46 4.90 30.89
N GLY A 338 33.63 5.44 29.69
CA GLY A 338 32.62 6.29 29.07
C GLY A 338 31.29 5.54 28.93
N SER A 339 30.18 6.20 29.29
CA SER A 339 28.88 5.78 28.78
C SER A 339 28.92 5.93 27.26
N GLY A 340 28.73 4.81 26.58
CA GLY A 340 29.00 4.68 25.16
C GLY A 340 27.75 4.25 24.42
N GLN A 341 27.60 4.76 23.21
CA GLN A 341 26.69 4.19 22.23
C GLN A 341 27.54 3.29 21.32
N PRO A 342 27.35 1.95 21.34
CA PRO A 342 27.94 1.06 20.36
C PRO A 342 27.58 1.49 18.94
N ALA A 343 28.30 0.97 17.94
CA ALA A 343 28.01 1.29 16.55
C ALA A 343 26.54 0.91 16.22
N ARG A 344 25.89 1.70 15.37
CA ARG A 344 24.51 1.41 14.95
C ARG A 344 24.42 0.01 14.34
N GLY A 345 23.40 -0.76 14.73
CA GLY A 345 23.23 -2.15 14.30
C GLY A 345 24.08 -3.17 15.08
N GLN A 346 24.92 -2.73 16.01
CA GLN A 346 25.68 -3.65 16.87
C GLN A 346 24.75 -4.30 17.90
N LEU A 347 24.52 -5.61 17.74
CA LEU A 347 23.67 -6.41 18.63
C LEU A 347 24.44 -7.06 19.79
N GLN A 348 25.76 -6.84 19.87
CA GLN A 348 26.61 -7.40 20.90
C GLN A 348 27.42 -6.33 21.61
N VAL A 349 27.30 -6.26 22.94
CA VAL A 349 28.00 -5.28 23.77
C VAL A 349 28.52 -5.93 25.06
N ALA A 350 29.69 -5.50 25.52
CA ALA A 350 30.23 -5.87 26.81
C ALA A 350 30.04 -4.71 27.79
N VAL A 351 29.47 -5.00 28.96
CA VAL A 351 29.12 -3.99 29.99
C VAL A 351 29.60 -4.44 31.35
N LEU A 352 29.83 -3.52 32.27
CA LEU A 352 30.14 -3.90 33.65
C LEU A 352 28.92 -4.48 34.36
N ASP A 353 29.16 -5.28 35.38
CA ASP A 353 28.11 -5.75 36.29
C ASP A 353 27.35 -4.55 36.89
N GLY A 354 26.02 -4.61 36.79
CA GLY A 354 25.11 -3.55 37.24
C GLY A 354 24.84 -2.43 36.24
N SER A 355 25.43 -2.47 35.04
CA SER A 355 25.19 -1.47 33.99
C SER A 355 23.73 -1.47 33.52
N ARG A 356 23.23 -0.31 33.11
CA ARG A 356 21.94 -0.16 32.44
C ARG A 356 22.15 -0.10 30.93
N VAL A 357 21.37 -0.87 30.18
CA VAL A 357 21.41 -0.89 28.71
C VAL A 357 20.04 -0.50 28.17
N THR A 358 19.94 0.67 27.56
CA THR A 358 18.70 1.08 26.88
C THR A 358 18.69 0.53 25.47
N LEU A 359 17.70 -0.30 25.15
CA LEU A 359 17.45 -0.82 23.81
C LEU A 359 16.38 0.02 23.11
N GLU A 360 16.74 0.56 21.94
CA GLU A 360 15.84 1.27 21.05
C GLU A 360 15.80 0.60 19.67
N ILE A 361 14.60 0.54 19.09
CA ILE A 361 14.34 -0.03 17.78
C ILE A 361 13.63 1.02 16.94
N ALA A 362 14.20 1.32 15.77
CA ALA A 362 13.62 2.22 14.79
C ALA A 362 13.27 1.46 13.51
N SER A 363 12.13 1.75 12.91
CA SER A 363 11.72 1.21 11.61
C SER A 363 11.48 2.37 10.65
N PRO A 364 12.48 2.74 9.83
CA PRO A 364 12.44 3.97 9.04
C PRO A 364 11.40 3.91 7.91
N ALA A 365 11.21 2.74 7.30
CA ALA A 365 10.34 2.59 6.14
C ALA A 365 8.88 2.29 6.49
N LYS A 366 8.64 1.55 7.59
CA LYS A 366 7.32 1.01 7.90
C LYS A 366 7.02 1.06 9.40
N PRO A 367 5.89 1.63 9.84
CA PRO A 367 5.54 1.67 11.24
C PRO A 367 5.25 0.26 11.75
N LEU A 368 5.71 0.00 12.97
CA LEU A 368 5.51 -1.27 13.65
C LEU A 368 4.24 -1.21 14.50
N LYS A 369 3.52 -2.31 14.59
CA LYS A 369 2.35 -2.49 15.46
C LYS A 369 2.76 -3.06 16.81
N LYS A 370 3.75 -3.96 16.82
CA LYS A 370 4.25 -4.62 18.03
C LYS A 370 5.74 -4.85 17.94
N VAL A 371 6.44 -4.65 19.07
CA VAL A 371 7.86 -4.95 19.21
C VAL A 371 8.08 -5.63 20.55
N ASP A 372 8.54 -6.86 20.51
CA ASP A 372 8.81 -7.69 21.69
C ASP A 372 10.29 -8.10 21.70
N VAL A 373 10.88 -8.15 22.89
CA VAL A 373 12.19 -8.73 23.13
C VAL A 373 12.03 -9.98 23.98
N ILE A 374 12.60 -11.08 23.51
CA ILE A 374 12.59 -12.38 24.19
C ILE A 374 13.96 -12.57 24.85
N ILE A 375 13.99 -12.83 26.15
CA ILE A 375 15.20 -13.14 26.93
C ILE A 375 14.96 -14.47 27.64
N GLY A 376 15.70 -15.51 27.24
CA GLY A 376 15.37 -16.88 27.63
C GLY A 376 13.94 -17.22 27.18
N ASP A 377 13.06 -17.57 28.12
CA ASP A 377 11.66 -17.89 27.84
C ASP A 377 10.68 -16.73 28.13
N LYS A 378 11.19 -15.57 28.56
CA LYS A 378 10.36 -14.42 28.94
C LYS A 378 10.29 -13.40 27.82
N LYS A 379 9.09 -12.85 27.60
CA LYS A 379 8.81 -11.83 26.59
C LYS A 379 8.59 -10.48 27.25
N PHE A 380 9.28 -9.45 26.77
CA PHE A 380 9.20 -8.07 27.25
C PHE A 380 8.77 -7.16 26.10
N ALA A 381 7.63 -6.48 26.25
CA ALA A 381 7.11 -5.56 25.24
C ALA A 381 7.86 -4.21 25.31
N LEU A 382 8.18 -3.65 24.15
CA LEU A 382 8.69 -2.29 24.05
C LEU A 382 7.52 -1.29 24.03
N THR A 383 7.80 -0.06 24.45
CA THR A 383 6.84 1.05 24.37
C THR A 383 7.19 1.99 23.21
N PRO A 384 6.19 2.51 22.47
CA PRO A 384 6.44 3.45 21.40
C PRO A 384 6.98 4.77 21.98
N VAL A 385 8.09 5.24 21.43
CA VAL A 385 8.63 6.57 21.77
C VAL A 385 7.81 7.59 21.01
N ARG A 386 6.92 8.32 21.69
CA ARG A 386 6.27 9.49 21.10
C ARG A 386 7.34 10.54 20.87
N GLU A 387 7.59 10.91 19.62
CA GLU A 387 8.23 12.18 19.36
C GLU A 387 7.28 13.27 19.84
N ASP A 388 7.77 14.12 20.74
CA ASP A 388 7.15 15.41 21.01
C ASP A 388 7.20 16.24 19.72
N VAL A 389 6.29 15.96 18.80
CA VAL A 389 5.87 16.98 17.84
C VAL A 389 5.32 18.12 18.70
N PRO A 390 5.82 19.36 18.58
CA PRO A 390 5.28 20.48 19.31
C PRO A 390 3.78 20.53 19.06
N LEU A 391 3.01 20.14 20.06
CA LEU A 391 1.56 20.15 20.01
C LEU A 391 1.17 21.63 20.03
N ASP A 392 0.84 22.16 18.86
CA ASP A 392 0.14 23.42 18.76
C ASP A 392 -1.13 23.28 19.62
N LYS A 393 -1.15 23.96 20.77
CA LYS A 393 -2.16 23.81 21.82
C LYS A 393 -3.46 24.45 21.34
N SER A 394 -4.15 23.79 20.42
CA SER A 394 -5.53 24.08 20.10
C SER A 394 -6.22 22.85 19.56
N LYS A 395 -6.55 21.94 20.48
CA LYS A 395 -7.88 21.36 20.66
C LYS A 395 -7.77 20.17 21.62
N SER A 396 -8.08 20.47 22.88
CA SER A 396 -8.40 19.48 23.91
C SER A 396 -9.61 18.67 23.47
N GLY A 397 -9.40 17.38 23.25
CA GLY A 397 -10.44 16.37 23.23
C GLY A 397 -9.88 15.13 23.90
N ALA A 398 -10.19 14.96 25.19
CA ALA A 398 -9.83 13.78 25.96
C ALA A 398 -10.42 12.53 25.28
N ALA A 399 -9.56 11.74 24.63
CA ALA A 399 -9.88 10.40 24.18
C ALA A 399 -9.25 9.41 25.15
N SER A 400 -10.13 8.77 25.91
CA SER A 400 -9.88 7.64 26.79
C SER A 400 -9.07 6.54 26.09
N ILE A 401 -8.10 6.04 26.85
CA ILE A 401 -7.20 4.92 26.55
C ILE A 401 -8.04 3.70 26.14
N SER A 402 -7.87 3.28 24.90
CA SER A 402 -8.28 1.97 24.40
C SER A 402 -7.01 1.21 24.00
N GLU A 403 -6.92 -0.06 24.40
CA GLU A 403 -5.80 -0.99 24.22
C GLU A 403 -5.55 -1.35 22.74
N GLY A 404 -5.20 -0.35 21.93
CA GLY A 404 -4.68 -0.52 20.59
C GLY A 404 -3.31 0.15 20.53
N THR A 405 -2.23 -0.64 20.53
CA THR A 405 -0.89 -0.10 20.39
C THR A 405 -0.82 0.69 19.08
N THR A 406 -0.61 2.00 19.18
CA THR A 406 -0.60 2.90 18.03
C THR A 406 0.64 2.60 17.19
N PRO A 407 0.52 2.42 15.87
CA PRO A 407 1.66 2.10 15.03
C PRO A 407 2.71 3.21 15.11
N SER A 408 3.94 2.85 15.46
CA SER A 408 5.06 3.78 15.69
C SER A 408 6.30 3.32 14.94
N THR A 409 7.12 4.29 14.52
CA THR A 409 8.42 4.04 13.88
C THR A 409 9.55 3.92 14.88
N ARG A 410 9.37 4.30 16.15
CA ARG A 410 10.40 4.21 17.21
C ARG A 410 9.84 3.57 18.47
N TRP A 411 10.63 2.68 19.05
CA TRP A 411 10.28 1.86 20.20
C TRP A 411 11.45 1.78 21.18
N ARG A 412 11.17 1.78 22.48
CA ARG A 412 12.16 1.67 23.55
C ARG A 412 11.74 0.60 24.56
N ILE A 413 12.71 -0.13 25.09
CA ILE A 413 12.46 -1.09 26.17
C ILE A 413 11.88 -0.40 27.41
N ALA A 414 10.87 -1.01 28.02
CA ALA A 414 10.29 -0.52 29.26
C ALA A 414 11.26 -0.73 30.45
N SER A 415 11.07 0.07 31.50
CA SER A 415 11.71 -0.18 32.80
C SER A 415 11.20 -1.48 33.44
N GLY A 416 11.95 -2.03 34.40
CA GLY A 416 11.64 -3.29 35.08
C GLY A 416 12.10 -4.53 34.32
N THR A 417 12.95 -4.37 33.30
CA THR A 417 13.50 -5.48 32.51
C THR A 417 14.95 -5.79 32.93
N PRO A 418 15.50 -6.97 32.61
CA PRO A 418 16.90 -7.29 32.88
C PRO A 418 17.93 -6.33 32.26
N PHE A 419 17.49 -5.49 31.32
CA PHE A 419 18.27 -4.41 30.71
C PHE A 419 18.53 -3.23 31.67
N ASP A 420 17.71 -3.05 32.72
CA ASP A 420 17.85 -1.95 33.67
C ASP A 420 19.05 -2.11 34.61
N SER A 421 19.45 -3.35 34.89
CA SER A 421 20.62 -3.71 35.70
C SER A 421 21.11 -5.09 35.26
N VAL A 422 22.12 -5.10 34.39
CA VAL A 422 22.67 -6.32 33.81
C VAL A 422 23.59 -7.01 34.81
N ARG A 423 23.17 -8.16 35.35
CA ARG A 423 23.92 -8.96 36.35
C ARG A 423 24.35 -10.34 35.87
N GLU A 424 23.84 -10.77 34.72
CA GLU A 424 24.27 -11.98 34.03
C GLU A 424 24.41 -11.74 32.53
N ASN A 425 25.00 -12.70 31.81
CA ASN A 425 25.07 -12.63 30.36
C ASN A 425 23.67 -12.78 29.74
N LEU A 426 23.18 -11.75 29.06
CA LEU A 426 21.84 -11.75 28.47
C LEU A 426 21.92 -12.10 26.98
N ARG A 427 21.21 -13.14 26.58
CA ARG A 427 20.91 -13.43 25.16
C ARG A 427 19.48 -12.99 24.90
N TYR A 428 19.29 -12.18 23.87
CA TYR A 428 17.97 -11.65 23.53
C TYR A 428 17.64 -11.82 22.05
N GLN A 429 16.36 -11.97 21.73
CA GLN A 429 15.84 -11.98 20.37
C GLN A 429 14.79 -10.89 20.21
N ILE A 430 14.84 -10.16 19.10
CA ILE A 430 13.89 -9.12 18.75
C ILE A 430 12.88 -9.70 17.77
N VAL A 431 11.60 -9.59 18.13
CA VAL A 431 10.47 -9.97 17.28
C VAL A 431 9.61 -8.75 17.06
N VAL A 432 9.34 -8.43 15.80
CA VAL A 432 8.49 -7.30 15.43
C VAL A 432 7.33 -7.77 14.57
N GLU A 433 6.23 -7.03 14.65
CA GLU A 433 5.06 -7.16 13.78
C GLU A 433 4.73 -5.76 13.27
N ASP A 434 4.62 -5.61 11.96
CA ASP A 434 4.22 -4.35 11.34
C ASP A 434 2.69 -4.17 11.24
N ARG A 435 2.26 -3.05 10.66
CA ARG A 435 0.82 -2.77 10.43
C ARG A 435 0.11 -3.76 9.49
N ASP A 436 0.86 -4.46 8.64
CA ASP A 436 0.35 -5.46 7.71
C ASP A 436 0.46 -6.88 8.28
N GLY A 437 0.87 -7.03 9.55
CA GLY A 437 1.03 -8.32 10.22
C GLY A 437 2.32 -9.06 9.83
N LEU A 438 3.25 -8.41 9.13
CA LEU A 438 4.51 -9.03 8.72
C LEU A 438 5.60 -8.82 9.78
N GLY A 439 6.39 -9.86 10.01
CA GLY A 439 7.62 -9.81 10.81
C GLY A 439 8.89 -9.74 9.96
N LEU A 440 10.03 -9.66 10.64
CA LEU A 440 11.35 -9.74 10.02
C LEU A 440 11.50 -11.03 9.22
N ALA A 441 12.35 -11.01 8.19
CA ALA A 441 12.70 -12.23 7.46
C ALA A 441 13.35 -13.27 8.38
N GLU A 442 14.24 -12.80 9.26
CA GLU A 442 14.86 -13.61 10.31
C GLU A 442 14.81 -12.84 11.64
N PRO A 443 14.62 -13.52 12.79
CA PRO A 443 14.69 -12.88 14.10
C PRO A 443 16.08 -12.31 14.36
N LEU A 444 16.17 -11.05 14.81
CA LEU A 444 17.45 -10.45 15.19
C LEU A 444 17.84 -10.90 16.60
N ALA A 445 18.99 -11.54 16.74
CA ALA A 445 19.51 -12.00 18.02
C ALA A 445 20.73 -11.18 18.46
N GLY A 446 20.79 -10.85 19.73
CA GLY A 446 21.88 -10.10 20.36
C GLY A 446 22.37 -10.71 21.67
N MET A 447 23.51 -10.21 22.15
CA MET A 447 24.12 -10.67 23.39
C MET A 447 24.74 -9.51 24.16
N ILE A 448 24.36 -9.37 25.43
CA ILE A 448 25.02 -8.49 26.38
C ILE A 448 25.92 -9.36 27.26
N ARG A 449 27.23 -9.10 27.24
CA ARG A 449 28.22 -9.82 28.03
C ARG A 449 28.66 -8.99 29.22
N ILE A 450 28.86 -9.64 30.36
CA ILE A 450 29.45 -8.97 31.52
C ILE A 450 30.95 -8.97 31.40
N LYS A 451 31.51 -7.77 31.57
CA LYS A 451 32.92 -7.53 31.81
C LYS A 451 33.13 -7.51 33.32
N THR A 452 33.92 -8.45 33.81
CA THR A 452 34.21 -8.58 35.24
C THR A 452 35.16 -7.47 35.70
N ASP A 453 34.79 -6.84 36.80
CA ASP A 453 35.64 -5.91 37.55
C ASP A 453 36.69 -6.69 38.36
N ARG A 454 37.93 -6.19 38.40
CA ARG A 454 39.05 -6.90 39.03
C ARG A 454 39.19 -6.47 40.48
N PRO A 455 39.58 -7.39 41.39
CA PRO A 455 39.85 -6.99 42.75
C PRO A 455 41.10 -6.07 42.81
N PRO A 456 41.20 -5.22 43.84
CA PRO A 456 42.39 -4.41 44.06
C PRO A 456 43.66 -5.25 44.13
N ARG A 457 44.78 -4.67 43.71
CA ARG A 457 46.11 -5.24 43.89
C ARG A 457 46.83 -4.49 45.00
N VAL A 458 47.35 -5.22 45.97
CA VAL A 458 47.99 -4.64 47.15
C VAL A 458 49.39 -5.20 47.29
N ALA A 459 50.34 -4.32 47.58
CA ALA A 459 51.71 -4.66 47.92
C ALA A 459 52.06 -4.01 49.26
N ALA A 460 52.80 -4.72 50.10
CA ALA A 460 53.25 -4.25 51.40
C ALA A 460 54.71 -4.64 51.62
N ALA A 461 55.44 -3.79 52.33
CA ALA A 461 56.82 -4.01 52.69
C ALA A 461 57.13 -3.42 54.07
N ALA A 462 58.03 -4.06 54.79
CA ALA A 462 58.57 -3.58 56.06
C ALA A 462 60.09 -3.58 56.02
N ILE A 463 60.71 -2.67 56.77
CA ILE A 463 62.16 -2.50 56.80
C ILE A 463 62.83 -3.61 57.61
N SER A 464 62.28 -3.96 58.77
CA SER A 464 62.78 -5.02 59.64
C SER A 464 61.71 -6.08 59.85
N LYS A 465 62.10 -7.35 59.83
CA LYS A 465 61.27 -8.49 60.24
C LYS A 465 61.39 -8.80 61.74
N LEU A 466 62.38 -8.24 62.43
CA LEU A 466 62.56 -8.39 63.87
C LEU A 466 62.04 -7.14 64.59
N ILE A 467 61.18 -7.33 65.59
CA ILE A 467 60.54 -6.24 66.33
C ILE A 467 60.57 -6.48 67.84
N LEU A 468 60.52 -5.41 68.62
CA LEU A 468 60.36 -5.48 70.06
C LEU A 468 58.87 -5.62 70.45
N PRO A 469 58.54 -6.18 71.63
CA PRO A 469 57.15 -6.35 72.07
C PRO A 469 56.31 -5.07 72.12
N GLN A 470 56.94 -3.90 72.32
CA GLN A 470 56.26 -2.59 72.38
C GLN A 470 56.53 -1.73 71.13
N ALA A 471 57.13 -2.30 70.08
CA ALA A 471 57.43 -1.55 68.86
C ALA A 471 56.17 -1.28 68.03
N ALA A 472 56.18 -0.18 67.28
CA ALA A 472 55.18 0.13 66.25
C ALA A 472 55.87 0.07 64.87
N PRO A 473 56.06 -1.13 64.28
CA PRO A 473 56.76 -1.26 63.01
C PRO A 473 55.99 -0.54 61.91
N VAL A 474 56.70 0.19 61.05
CA VAL A 474 56.08 0.94 59.94
C VAL A 474 56.01 0.06 58.71
N VAL A 475 54.79 -0.19 58.25
CA VAL A 475 54.51 -0.89 56.99
C VAL A 475 54.35 0.14 55.88
N THR A 476 55.15 0.03 54.83
CA THR A 476 54.95 0.76 53.57
C THR A 476 54.03 -0.06 52.69
N TRP A 477 52.99 0.57 52.15
CA TRP A 477 52.00 -0.13 51.34
C TRP A 477 51.66 0.65 50.07
N GLY A 478 51.19 -0.07 49.06
CA GLY A 478 50.64 0.46 47.83
C GLY A 478 49.46 -0.38 47.38
N ALA A 479 48.35 0.26 47.07
CA ALA A 479 47.15 -0.37 46.57
C ALA A 479 46.75 0.27 45.24
N THR A 480 46.36 -0.56 44.28
CA THR A 480 45.88 -0.14 42.96
C THR A 480 44.58 -0.85 42.61
N ASP A 481 43.65 -0.11 42.03
CA ASP A 481 42.37 -0.61 41.56
C ASP A 481 42.05 -0.07 40.16
N ASP A 482 41.14 -0.71 39.44
CA ASP A 482 40.70 -0.26 38.11
C ASP A 482 39.89 1.06 38.20
N TYR A 483 39.12 1.26 39.27
CA TYR A 483 38.25 2.44 39.46
C TYR A 483 38.61 3.27 40.69
N SER A 484 38.44 2.73 41.89
CA SER A 484 38.80 3.39 43.15
C SER A 484 38.80 2.44 44.34
N ILE A 485 39.72 2.67 45.26
CA ILE A 485 39.80 1.97 46.54
C ILE A 485 38.83 2.62 47.53
N GLY A 486 38.02 1.80 48.19
CA GLY A 486 37.02 2.21 49.19
C GLY A 486 37.58 2.23 50.61
N GLU A 487 38.23 1.13 51.02
CA GLU A 487 38.77 0.96 52.37
C GLU A 487 40.14 0.26 52.34
N LEU A 488 40.99 0.58 53.32
CA LEU A 488 42.25 -0.12 53.58
C LEU A 488 42.31 -0.54 55.05
N ARG A 489 42.76 -1.77 55.31
CA ARG A 489 42.97 -2.28 56.66
C ARG A 489 44.19 -3.17 56.77
N LEU A 490 44.74 -3.26 57.96
CA LEU A 490 45.75 -4.24 58.35
C LEU A 490 45.05 -5.40 59.04
N ALA A 491 45.09 -6.58 58.43
CA ALA A 491 44.70 -7.82 59.07
C ALA A 491 45.92 -8.41 59.80
N ILE A 492 45.87 -8.36 61.13
CA ILE A 492 46.97 -8.75 62.02
C ILE A 492 46.61 -10.10 62.65
N THR A 493 47.46 -11.10 62.47
CA THR A 493 47.36 -12.40 63.13
C THR A 493 48.59 -12.62 63.98
N ILE A 494 48.41 -12.81 65.28
CA ILE A 494 49.48 -13.11 66.23
C ILE A 494 49.43 -14.61 66.50
N VAL A 495 50.57 -15.27 66.41
CA VAL A 495 50.77 -16.67 66.76
C VAL A 495 51.75 -16.71 67.92
N SER A 496 51.31 -17.17 69.08
CA SER A 496 52.21 -17.31 70.23
C SER A 496 53.14 -18.51 70.05
N GLU A 497 54.23 -18.55 70.82
CA GLU A 497 55.15 -19.71 70.85
C GLU A 497 54.43 -21.04 71.20
N ALA A 498 53.36 -20.96 72.01
CA ALA A 498 52.50 -22.10 72.34
C ALA A 498 51.47 -22.46 71.24
N GLY A 499 51.53 -21.79 70.08
CA GLY A 499 50.65 -22.01 68.93
C GLY A 499 49.27 -21.37 69.03
N GLN A 500 49.00 -20.52 70.03
CA GLN A 500 47.71 -19.84 70.14
C GLN A 500 47.62 -18.69 69.13
N GLN A 501 46.51 -18.62 68.38
CA GLN A 501 46.27 -17.56 67.40
C GLN A 501 45.31 -16.49 67.91
N ARG A 502 45.66 -15.22 67.71
CA ARG A 502 44.77 -14.05 67.95
C ARG A 502 44.71 -13.21 66.69
N LYS A 503 43.52 -12.74 66.31
CA LYS A 503 43.33 -11.86 65.15
C LYS A 503 42.92 -10.47 65.62
N SER A 504 43.46 -9.45 64.96
CA SER A 504 43.11 -8.05 65.14
C SER A 504 43.07 -7.36 63.79
N THR A 505 42.32 -6.28 63.70
CA THR A 505 42.20 -5.48 62.48
C THR A 505 42.41 -4.01 62.82
N GLN A 506 43.24 -3.33 62.03
CA GLN A 506 43.49 -1.89 62.17
C GLN A 506 43.14 -1.18 60.86
N ALA A 507 42.22 -0.23 60.91
CA ALA A 507 41.86 0.58 59.74
C ALA A 507 42.99 1.55 59.37
N ILE A 508 43.25 1.71 58.07
CA ILE A 508 44.18 2.71 57.54
C ILE A 508 43.36 3.92 57.06
N PRO A 509 43.46 5.09 57.70
CA PRO A 509 42.69 6.26 57.29
C PRO A 509 43.11 6.73 55.89
N LEU A 510 42.13 6.91 55.02
CA LEU A 510 42.32 7.40 53.65
C LEU A 510 42.06 8.90 53.59
N GLU A 511 43.09 9.71 53.34
CA GLU A 511 42.93 11.16 53.15
C GLU A 511 42.20 11.50 51.84
N GLN A 512 42.39 10.68 50.81
CA GLN A 512 41.79 10.86 49.49
C GLN A 512 41.43 9.50 48.88
N ARG A 513 40.31 9.45 48.14
CA ARG A 513 39.93 8.28 47.35
C ARG A 513 40.58 8.33 45.98
N GLY A 514 41.07 7.19 45.49
CA GLY A 514 41.67 7.08 44.17
C GLY A 514 41.91 5.64 43.75
N SER A 515 42.27 5.44 42.48
CA SER A 515 42.65 4.14 41.92
C SER A 515 44.08 3.71 42.23
N LEU A 516 44.89 4.61 42.78
CA LEU A 516 46.26 4.34 43.20
C LEU A 516 46.48 5.09 44.50
N LEU A 517 46.70 4.34 45.57
CA LEU A 517 46.99 4.86 46.89
C LEU A 517 48.30 4.26 47.38
N ARG A 518 49.12 5.08 48.04
CA ARG A 518 50.39 4.64 48.64
C ARG A 518 50.57 5.36 49.96
N GLY A 519 51.17 4.69 50.92
CA GLY A 519 51.38 5.27 52.24
C GLY A 519 52.32 4.47 53.11
N LYS A 520 52.51 5.00 54.31
CA LYS A 520 53.23 4.34 55.40
C LYS A 520 52.35 4.40 56.63
N THR A 521 52.13 3.26 57.28
CA THR A 521 51.28 3.18 58.45
C THR A 521 52.00 2.41 59.55
N PRO A 522 52.12 2.97 60.76
CA PRO A 522 52.60 2.21 61.91
C PRO A 522 51.56 1.15 62.29
N VAL A 523 52.01 -0.09 62.46
CA VAL A 523 51.18 -1.16 63.01
C VAL A 523 51.07 -0.92 64.51
N ASP A 524 49.85 -0.67 64.99
CA ASP A 524 49.60 -0.49 66.41
C ASP A 524 49.55 -1.85 67.09
N LEU A 525 50.64 -2.19 67.79
CA LEU A 525 50.77 -3.43 68.57
C LEU A 525 50.51 -3.19 70.07
N SER A 526 50.18 -1.95 70.46
CA SER A 526 49.97 -1.59 71.86
C SER A 526 48.73 -2.32 72.41
N GLY A 527 48.85 -2.90 73.59
CA GLY A 527 47.77 -3.68 74.22
C GLY A 527 47.61 -5.13 73.74
N MET A 528 48.47 -5.63 72.84
CA MET A 528 48.39 -7.01 72.33
C MET A 528 49.12 -8.07 73.18
N ASN A 529 49.77 -7.66 74.29
CA ASN A 529 50.53 -8.52 75.22
C ASN A 529 51.46 -9.51 74.50
N LEU A 530 52.35 -8.97 73.66
CA LEU A 530 53.33 -9.74 72.91
C LEU A 530 54.49 -10.20 73.81
N ALA A 531 54.93 -11.43 73.63
CA ALA A 531 56.09 -12.02 74.29
C ALA A 531 57.21 -12.31 73.28
N LYS A 532 58.44 -12.43 73.78
CA LYS A 532 59.56 -12.92 72.97
C LYS A 532 59.22 -14.32 72.44
N GLY A 533 59.41 -14.55 71.14
CA GLY A 533 59.07 -15.81 70.47
C GLY A 533 57.74 -15.79 69.71
N ASP A 534 56.90 -14.76 69.93
CA ASP A 534 55.66 -14.60 69.16
C ASP A 534 55.94 -14.22 67.69
N GLU A 535 55.09 -14.72 66.78
CA GLU A 535 55.09 -14.36 65.37
C GLU A 535 53.87 -13.50 65.05
N ILE A 536 54.09 -12.35 64.40
CA ILE A 536 53.02 -11.46 63.94
C ILE A 536 52.98 -11.48 62.42
N ARG A 537 51.87 -11.96 61.88
CA ARG A 537 51.56 -11.90 60.46
C ARG A 537 50.66 -10.70 60.19
N VAL A 538 51.14 -9.78 59.35
CA VAL A 538 50.39 -8.59 58.94
C VAL A 538 50.12 -8.67 57.44
N VAL A 539 48.86 -8.59 57.06
CA VAL A 539 48.41 -8.50 55.67
C VAL A 539 47.73 -7.16 55.47
N VAL A 540 48.11 -6.43 54.43
CA VAL A 540 47.38 -5.23 54.02
C VAL A 540 46.24 -5.68 53.10
N GLU A 541 45.00 -5.36 53.46
CA GLU A 541 43.82 -5.63 52.66
C GLU A 541 43.24 -4.31 52.13
N ALA A 542 42.89 -4.28 50.85
CA ALA A 542 42.18 -3.19 50.21
C ALA A 542 40.84 -3.68 49.70
N GLU A 543 39.78 -2.92 49.98
CA GLU A 543 38.45 -3.13 49.42
C GLU A 543 38.22 -2.10 48.30
N ASP A 544 37.69 -2.53 47.17
CA ASP A 544 37.25 -1.62 46.11
C ASP A 544 35.98 -0.84 46.49
N ASP A 545 35.76 0.29 45.83
CA ASP A 545 34.54 1.10 45.96
C ASP A 545 33.60 0.76 44.80
N ARG A 546 32.74 -0.25 44.98
CA ARG A 546 31.76 -0.71 43.96
C ARG A 546 30.33 -0.21 44.17
N GLY A 547 30.15 0.84 44.97
CA GLY A 547 28.84 1.44 45.24
C GLY A 547 27.89 0.50 45.97
N GLU A 548 26.82 0.07 45.31
CA GLU A 548 25.81 -0.84 45.87
C GLU A 548 26.17 -2.33 45.72
N LEU A 549 27.21 -2.65 44.93
CA LEU A 549 27.67 -4.03 44.74
C LEU A 549 28.58 -4.46 45.91
N PRO A 550 28.64 -5.77 46.21
CA PRO A 550 29.56 -6.27 47.22
C PRO A 550 31.02 -5.95 46.83
N PRO A 551 31.82 -5.43 47.77
CA PRO A 551 33.21 -5.10 47.49
C PRO A 551 34.02 -6.36 47.25
N GLN A 552 35.05 -6.25 46.40
CA GLN A 552 36.09 -7.26 46.26
C GLN A 552 37.31 -6.83 47.06
N VAL A 553 38.00 -7.83 47.62
CA VAL A 553 39.15 -7.62 48.50
C VAL A 553 40.43 -8.07 47.81
N GLY A 554 41.40 -7.17 47.75
CA GLY A 554 42.78 -7.46 47.42
C GLY A 554 43.64 -7.55 48.67
N SER A 555 44.57 -8.51 48.73
CA SER A 555 45.46 -8.69 49.87
C SER A 555 46.92 -8.68 49.43
N SER A 556 47.79 -8.12 50.27
CA SER A 556 49.24 -8.22 50.08
C SER A 556 49.77 -9.60 50.45
N GLU A 557 51.01 -9.89 50.07
CA GLU A 557 51.76 -10.96 50.71
C GLU A 557 51.86 -10.72 52.23
N PRO A 558 51.82 -11.78 53.06
CA PRO A 558 51.91 -11.66 54.51
C PRO A 558 53.31 -11.20 54.94
N LEU A 559 53.37 -10.06 55.62
CA LEU A 559 54.57 -9.61 56.32
C LEU A 559 54.66 -10.34 57.66
N ILE A 560 55.75 -11.07 57.86
CA ILE A 560 56.00 -11.84 59.08
C ILE A 560 57.02 -11.09 59.92
N PHE A 561 56.60 -10.72 61.12
CA PHE A 561 57.45 -10.14 62.14
C PHE A 561 57.68 -11.13 63.27
N GLN A 562 58.93 -11.28 63.71
CA GLN A 562 59.28 -12.08 64.88
C GLN A 562 59.54 -11.15 66.06
N VAL A 563 58.87 -11.42 67.17
CA VAL A 563 59.02 -10.65 68.40
C VAL A 563 60.25 -11.13 69.16
N THR A 564 61.21 -10.23 69.38
CA THR A 564 62.48 -10.52 70.05
C THR A 564 62.83 -9.46 71.09
N ASP A 565 63.83 -9.73 71.93
CA ASP A 565 64.48 -8.74 72.78
C ASP A 565 65.57 -7.94 72.04
N GLN A 566 66.10 -6.90 72.68
CA GLN A 566 67.14 -6.03 72.14
C GLN A 566 68.40 -6.82 71.74
N SER A 567 68.77 -7.82 72.52
CA SER A 567 69.89 -8.72 72.23
C SER A 567 69.67 -9.52 70.95
N GLY A 568 68.46 -10.04 70.72
CA GLY A 568 68.13 -10.77 69.50
C GLY A 568 68.08 -9.90 68.25
N ILE A 569 67.70 -8.61 68.35
CA ILE A 569 67.81 -7.67 67.22
C ILE A 569 69.27 -7.44 66.85
N LEU A 570 70.13 -7.19 67.85
CA LEU A 570 71.57 -6.99 67.62
C LEU A 570 72.23 -8.24 67.04
N ALA A 571 71.86 -9.43 67.52
CA ALA A 571 72.32 -10.70 66.97
C ALA A 571 71.89 -10.87 65.50
N GLY A 572 70.63 -10.56 65.18
CA GLY A 572 70.12 -10.62 63.80
C GLY A 572 70.80 -9.63 62.85
N LEU A 573 71.14 -8.43 63.33
CA LEU A 573 71.93 -7.46 62.55
C LEU A 573 73.34 -7.96 62.26
N LEU A 574 74.04 -8.49 63.28
CA LEU A 574 75.38 -9.06 63.11
C LEU A 574 75.37 -10.26 62.15
N GLU A 575 74.36 -11.11 62.21
CA GLU A 575 74.21 -12.23 61.29
C GLU A 575 73.97 -11.74 59.85
N THR A 576 73.10 -10.73 59.67
CA THR A 576 72.82 -10.15 58.35
C THR A 576 74.06 -9.49 57.75
N ASP A 577 74.86 -8.80 58.56
CA ASP A 577 76.13 -8.20 58.13
C ASP A 577 77.15 -9.27 57.73
N GLN A 578 77.26 -10.35 58.51
CA GLN A 578 78.13 -11.48 58.16
C GLN A 578 77.68 -12.17 56.87
N GLN A 579 76.37 -12.36 56.68
CA GLN A 579 75.83 -12.94 55.45
C GLN A 579 76.05 -12.02 54.24
N SER A 580 75.87 -10.71 54.41
CA SER A 580 76.11 -9.71 53.36
C SER A 580 77.58 -9.67 52.96
N ALA A 581 78.49 -9.73 53.93
CA ALA A 581 79.93 -9.83 53.69
C ALA A 581 80.28 -11.11 52.90
N ARG A 582 79.73 -12.27 53.29
CA ARG A 582 79.92 -13.54 52.54
C ARG A 582 79.35 -13.49 51.13
N GLN A 583 78.20 -12.85 50.92
CA GLN A 583 77.60 -12.67 49.59
C GLN A 583 78.44 -11.75 48.71
N LEU A 584 78.95 -10.64 49.27
CA LEU A 584 79.89 -9.75 48.59
C LEU A 584 81.16 -10.50 48.18
N ASP A 585 81.75 -11.28 49.08
CA ASP A 585 82.92 -12.12 48.77
C ASP A 585 82.60 -13.13 47.66
N ALA A 586 81.43 -13.76 47.68
CA ALA A 586 81.00 -14.70 46.64
C ALA A 586 80.77 -14.02 45.28
N ILE A 587 80.21 -12.81 45.26
CA ILE A 587 80.06 -12.00 44.04
C ILE A 587 81.42 -11.61 43.50
N ILE A 588 82.33 -11.15 44.36
CA ILE A 588 83.72 -10.81 44.00
C ILE A 588 84.45 -12.02 43.42
N GLN A 589 84.32 -13.20 44.04
CA GLN A 589 84.90 -14.44 43.53
C GLN A 589 84.34 -14.85 42.15
N ARG A 590 83.05 -14.60 41.91
CA ARG A 590 82.38 -14.87 40.63
C ARG A 590 82.81 -13.88 39.54
N GLU A 591 82.93 -12.59 39.85
CA GLU A 591 83.40 -11.54 38.92
C GLU A 591 84.89 -11.66 38.60
N LEU A 592 85.71 -12.14 39.55
CA LEU A 592 87.13 -12.44 39.32
C LEU A 592 87.35 -13.76 38.56
N GLY A 593 86.28 -14.52 38.24
CA GLY A 593 86.38 -15.77 37.49
C GLY A 593 87.06 -16.91 38.26
N ILE A 594 87.15 -16.84 39.59
CA ILE A 594 87.88 -17.80 40.44
C ILE A 594 87.00 -19.01 40.83
N GLY A 595 85.71 -18.99 40.50
CA GLY A 595 84.77 -20.07 40.81
C GLY A 595 84.87 -21.27 39.84
N GLY A 596 85.80 -22.18 40.10
CA GLY A 596 85.79 -23.54 39.53
C GLY A 596 84.65 -24.39 40.09
N ALA A 597 84.01 -25.17 39.21
CA ALA A 597 83.08 -26.26 39.54
C ALA A 597 83.76 -27.38 40.36
N PRO A 598 83.03 -28.33 40.98
CA PRO A 598 81.58 -28.46 41.18
C PRO A 598 81.10 -28.27 42.63
#